data_AF-A0AAU2QUT7-F1
#
_entry.id   AF-A0AAU2QUT7-F1
#
_cell.length_a   1.000
_cell.length_b   1.000
_cell.length_c   1.000
_cell.angle_alpha   90.00
_cell.angle_beta   90.00
_cell.angle_gamma   90.00
#
_symmetry.space_group_name_H-M   'P 1'
#
loop_
_entity.id
_entity.type
_entity.pdbx_description
1 polymer ?
#
loop_
_entity_poly.entity_id
_entity_poly.type
_entity_poly.pdbx_seq_one_letter_code
_entity_poly.pdbx_strand_id
1 'polypeptide(L)'
;MADANIRIPAEARDRLAEIAAEEGLSLRAYLARLADTLLTPAERAERADEARQALREWNGYDPTPAEENCLDAELDRRLTEAGIG
;
A
#
# COMPACT_ATOMS: atom_id res chain seq x y z
N MET A 1 -21.27 -4.13 -8.88
CA MET A 1 -20.82 -2.81 -8.41
C MET A 1 -21.42 -1.75 -9.30
N ALA A 2 -22.02 -0.72 -8.72
CA ALA A 2 -22.51 0.43 -9.49
C ALA A 2 -21.31 1.28 -9.93
N ASP A 3 -21.38 1.83 -11.14
CA ASP A 3 -20.34 2.72 -11.64
C ASP A 3 -20.41 4.08 -10.93
N ALA A 4 -19.26 4.53 -10.43
CA ALA A 4 -19.11 5.85 -9.83
C ALA A 4 -18.49 6.82 -10.85
N ASN A 5 -19.01 8.05 -10.89
CA ASN A 5 -18.46 9.10 -11.75
C ASN A 5 -17.52 9.99 -10.93
N ILE A 6 -16.24 10.03 -11.30
CA ILE A 6 -15.19 10.75 -10.57
C ILE A 6 -14.70 11.90 -11.46
N ARG A 7 -14.68 13.12 -10.92
CA ARG A 7 -14.04 14.26 -11.58
C ARG A 7 -12.56 14.30 -11.23
N ILE A 8 -11.72 14.29 -12.25
CA ILE A 8 -10.27 14.43 -12.15
C ILE A 8 -9.77 15.40 -13.22
N PRO A 9 -8.63 16.07 -13.02
CA PRO A 9 -7.98 16.86 -14.07
C PRO A 9 -7.71 16.03 -15.31
N ALA A 10 -7.82 16.63 -16.49
CA ALA A 10 -7.62 15.93 -17.76
C ALA A 10 -6.20 15.37 -17.87
N GLU A 11 -5.20 16.13 -17.40
CA GLU A 11 -3.81 15.71 -17.42
C GLU A 11 -3.59 14.45 -16.58
N ALA A 12 -4.22 14.37 -15.40
CA ALA A 12 -4.14 13.21 -14.53
C ALA A 12 -4.82 11.98 -15.16
N ARG A 13 -5.99 12.16 -15.78
CA ARG A 13 -6.68 11.09 -16.51
C ARG A 13 -5.82 10.53 -17.63
N ASP A 14 -5.24 11.41 -18.44
CA ASP A 14 -4.47 11.02 -19.63
C ASP A 14 -3.20 10.29 -19.21
N ARG A 15 -2.51 10.78 -18.18
CA ARG A 15 -1.34 10.08 -17.64
C ARG A 15 -1.68 8.68 -17.10
N LEU A 16 -2.81 8.53 -16.39
CA LEU A 16 -3.24 7.21 -15.91
C LEU A 16 -3.65 6.28 -17.06
N ALA A 17 -4.22 6.83 -18.14
CA ALA A 17 -4.58 6.06 -19.31
C ALA A 17 -3.34 5.54 -20.06
N GLU A 18 -2.28 6.34 -20.16
CA GLU A 18 -0.99 5.89 -20.70
C GLU A 18 -0.40 4.74 -19.89
N ILE A 19 -0.34 4.89 -18.57
CA ILE A 19 0.18 3.84 -17.66
C ILE A 19 -0.64 2.56 -17.80
N ALA A 20 -1.97 2.67 -17.82
CA ALA A 20 -2.84 1.52 -18.02
C ALA A 20 -2.57 0.81 -19.36
N ALA A 21 -2.35 1.58 -20.44
CA ALA A 21 -2.06 1.04 -21.76
C ALA A 21 -0.69 0.33 -21.82
N GLU A 22 0.34 0.86 -21.16
CA GLU A 22 1.65 0.19 -21.02
C GLU A 22 1.52 -1.17 -20.32
N GLU A 23 0.56 -1.30 -19.41
CA GLU A 23 0.25 -2.56 -18.71
C GLU A 23 -0.78 -3.44 -19.44
N GLY A 24 -1.23 -3.05 -20.63
CA GLY A 24 -2.24 -3.79 -21.40
C GLY A 24 -3.65 -3.76 -20.77
N LEU A 25 -3.91 -2.80 -19.89
CA LEU A 25 -5.17 -2.63 -19.17
C LEU A 25 -5.96 -1.43 -19.71
N SER A 26 -7.29 -1.49 -19.56
CA SER A 26 -8.09 -0.27 -19.67
C SER A 26 -7.92 0.60 -18.42
N LEU A 27 -8.11 1.91 -18.55
CA LEU A 27 -8.07 2.84 -17.39
C LEU A 27 -8.98 2.37 -16.24
N ARG A 28 -10.18 1.86 -16.56
CA ARG A 28 -11.11 1.30 -15.57
C ARG A 28 -10.52 0.08 -14.85
N ALA A 29 -9.95 -0.86 -15.60
CA ALA A 29 -9.36 -2.08 -15.04
C ALA A 29 -8.14 -1.75 -14.17
N TYR A 30 -7.32 -0.80 -14.62
CA TYR A 30 -6.19 -0.29 -13.86
C TYR A 30 -6.62 0.36 -12.54
N LEU A 31 -7.66 1.20 -12.56
CA LEU A 31 -8.19 1.83 -11.34
C LEU A 31 -8.81 0.82 -10.37
N ALA A 32 -9.52 -0.19 -10.86
CA ALA A 32 -10.05 -1.26 -10.02
C ALA A 32 -8.91 -2.04 -9.33
N ARG A 33 -7.87 -2.42 -10.11
CA ARG A 33 -6.69 -3.08 -9.57
C ARG A 33 -5.98 -2.21 -8.54
N LEU A 34 -5.86 -0.91 -8.80
CA LEU A 34 -5.22 0.02 -7.87
C LEU A 34 -6.01 0.13 -6.56
N ALA A 35 -7.34 0.14 -6.62
CA ALA A 35 -8.18 0.12 -5.42
C ALA A 35 -8.00 -1.19 -4.63
N ASP A 36 -7.83 -2.32 -5.31
CA ASP A 36 -7.59 -3.61 -4.65
C ASP A 36 -6.19 -3.72 -4.02
N THR A 37 -5.19 -2.97 -4.51
CA THR A 37 -3.81 -3.03 -4.00
C THR A 37 -3.50 -1.96 -2.96
N LEU A 38 -4.16 -0.81 -3.02
CA LEU A 38 -3.92 0.30 -2.09
C LEU A 38 -4.71 0.12 -0.80
N LEU A 39 -4.03 -0.33 0.24
CA LEU A 39 -4.58 -0.34 1.59
C LEU A 39 -4.69 1.08 2.16
N THR A 40 -5.84 1.38 2.73
CA THR A 40 -6.03 2.56 3.57
C THR A 40 -5.10 2.50 4.79
N PRO A 41 -4.80 3.64 5.45
CA PRO A 41 -4.02 3.63 6.68
C PRO A 41 -4.61 2.74 7.78
N ALA A 42 -5.95 2.66 7.86
CA ALA A 42 -6.64 1.81 8.82
C ALA A 42 -6.44 0.31 8.53
N GLU A 43 -6.61 -0.10 7.27
CA GLU A 43 -6.39 -1.51 6.86
C GLU A 43 -4.91 -1.91 6.99
N ARG A 44 -3.98 -0.96 6.78
CA ARG A 44 -2.56 -1.20 7.05
C ARG A 44 -2.29 -1.44 8.54
N ALA A 45 -2.91 -0.68 9.43
CA ALA A 45 -2.78 -0.86 10.87
C ALA A 45 -3.37 -2.21 11.31
N GLU A 46 -4.56 -2.56 10.82
CA GLU A 46 -5.20 -3.85 11.07
C GLU A 46 -4.30 -5.02 10.63
N ARG A 47 -3.76 -4.96 9.42
CA ARG A 47 -2.86 -6.01 8.91
C ARG A 47 -1.54 -6.09 9.68
N ALA A 48 -1.06 -4.96 10.22
CA ALA A 48 0.11 -4.95 11.10
C ALA A 48 -0.21 -5.62 12.44
N ASP A 49 -1.39 -5.39 13.00
CA ASP A 49 -1.84 -6.02 14.23
C ASP A 49 -2.07 -7.53 14.07
N GLU A 50 -2.66 -7.96 12.95
CA GLU A 50 -2.77 -9.38 12.59
C GLU A 50 -1.39 -10.04 12.47
N ALA A 51 -0.44 -9.38 11.80
CA ALA A 51 0.92 -9.87 11.66
C ALA A 51 1.63 -9.97 13.03
N ARG A 52 1.46 -8.96 13.90
CA ARG A 52 1.98 -9.00 15.28
C ARG A 52 1.37 -10.16 16.07
N GLN A 53 0.06 -10.38 15.96
CA GLN A 53 -0.60 -11.50 16.63
C GLN A 53 -0.07 -12.85 16.14
N ALA A 54 0.06 -13.03 14.81
CA ALA A 54 0.63 -14.24 14.24
C ALA A 54 2.10 -14.47 14.67
N LEU A 55 2.90 -13.40 14.76
CA LEU A 55 4.29 -13.47 15.24
C LEU A 55 4.37 -13.81 16.74
N ARG A 56 3.47 -13.26 17.56
CA ARG A 56 3.33 -13.61 18.98
C ARG A 56 2.94 -15.07 19.15
N GLU A 57 1.98 -15.56 18.37
CA GLU A 57 1.57 -16.97 18.39
C GLU A 57 2.68 -17.92 17.93
N TRP A 58 3.45 -17.50 16.92
CA TRP A 58 4.49 -18.34 16.31
C TRP A 58 5.81 -18.36 17.09
N ASN A 59 6.24 -17.24 17.66
CA ASN A 59 7.56 -17.10 18.30
C ASN A 59 7.48 -16.65 19.78
N GLY A 60 6.33 -16.15 20.24
CA GLY A 60 6.21 -15.47 21.53
C GLY A 60 6.77 -14.05 21.52
N TYR A 61 7.15 -13.53 20.34
CA TYR A 61 7.77 -12.22 20.20
C TYR A 61 6.71 -11.12 20.31
N ASP A 62 6.79 -10.34 21.40
CA ASP A 62 5.96 -9.17 21.67
C ASP A 62 6.85 -7.93 21.80
N PRO A 63 7.15 -7.23 20.69
CA PRO A 63 8.03 -6.07 20.71
C PRO A 63 7.39 -4.92 21.48
N THR A 64 8.19 -4.24 22.29
CA THR A 64 7.77 -3.02 22.96
C THR A 64 7.60 -1.88 21.94
N PRO A 65 6.79 -0.85 22.24
CA PRO A 65 6.63 0.29 21.34
C PRO A 65 7.96 0.99 20.97
N ALA A 66 8.96 0.92 21.84
CA ALA A 66 10.30 1.45 21.56
C ALA A 66 11.04 0.61 20.50
N GLU A 67 10.91 -0.71 20.56
CA GLU A 67 11.51 -1.62 19.58
C GLU A 67 10.82 -1.50 18.22
N GLU A 68 9.49 -1.32 18.19
CA GLU A 68 8.75 -1.04 16.95
C GLU A 68 9.25 0.24 16.28
N ASN A 69 9.36 1.34 17.02
CA ASN A 69 9.87 2.60 16.47
C ASN A 69 11.30 2.48 15.92
N CYS A 70 12.15 1.70 16.59
CA CYS A 70 13.50 1.42 16.09
C CYS A 70 13.49 0.58 14.80
N LEU A 71 12.60 -0.41 14.72
CA LEU A 71 12.44 -1.25 13.53
C LEU A 71 11.89 -0.46 12.35
N ASP A 72 10.92 0.43 12.57
CA ASP A 72 10.35 1.30 11.54
C ASP A 72 11.42 2.26 11.00
N ALA A 73 12.19 2.91 11.87
CA ALA A 73 13.29 3.78 11.46
C ALA A 73 14.37 3.02 10.66
N GLU A 74 14.64 1.78 11.04
CA GLU A 74 15.57 0.90 10.32
C GLU A 74 15.01 0.47 8.96
N LEU A 75 13.71 0.18 8.88
CA LEU A 75 13.04 -0.16 7.63
C LEU A 75 13.07 1.03 6.65
N ASP A 76 12.73 2.24 7.11
CA ASP A 76 12.78 3.47 6.32
C ASP A 76 14.18 3.78 5.81
N ARG A 77 15.21 3.57 6.64
CA ARG A 77 16.61 3.68 6.23
C ARG A 77 16.92 2.72 5.08
N ARG A 78 16.54 1.45 5.21
CA ARG A 78 16.81 0.42 4.18
C ARG A 78 16.04 0.65 2.89
N LEU A 79 14.80 1.15 2.97
CA LEU A 79 14.00 1.53 1.79
C LEU A 79 14.62 2.72 1.05
N THR A 80 15.13 3.70 1.80
CA THR A 80 15.87 4.84 1.27
C THR A 80 17.17 4.39 0.59
N GLU A 81 17.94 3.50 1.23
CA GLU A 81 19.17 2.92 0.68
C GLU A 81 18.91 2.08 -0.59
N ALA A 82 17.75 1.43 -0.67
CA ALA A 82 17.31 0.68 -1.84
C ALA A 82 16.76 1.56 -2.99
N GLY A 83 16.62 2.87 -2.77
CA GLY A 83 16.06 3.81 -3.76
C GLY A 83 14.54 3.69 -3.95
N ILE A 84 13.82 3.17 -2.95
CA ILE A 84 12.37 2.93 -2.97
C ILE A 84 11.61 3.99 -2.13
N GLY A 85 12.30 4.98 -1.56
CA GLY A 85 11.73 6.04 -0.71
C GLY A 85 11.36 7.33 -1.44
#